data_AF-A0A7C7RGI4-F1
#
_entry.id   AF-A0A7C7RGI4-F1
#
_cell.length_a   1.000
_cell.length_b   1.000
_cell.length_c   1.000
_cell.angle_alpha   90.00
_cell.angle_beta   90.00
_cell.angle_gamma   90.00
#
_symmetry.space_group_name_H-M   'P 1'
#
loop_
_entity.id
_entity.type
_entity.pdbx_description
1 polymer ?
#
loop_
_entity_poly.entity_id
_entity_poly.type
_entity_poly.pdbx_seq_one_letter_code
_entity_poly.pdbx_strand_id
1 'polypeptide(L)'
;KVKEVVGRGVDLALGYGDKVYEIEPELNKRIHDLYDDAKISLWAEFTPEFVKTIPNALEITTKSQDREEYVADPASGEELSEATVATLEKLRSSWNGKNPDVQIILSDGLNAKALMDEGHVLPYLEALQKDLKAAGLSVSQKNLVVTSGRVRAGYKTGNVLYAKGDAGKAATIIHVIGERPGSGHHNFSVYIASPKAKVWQDKKVDHDIVRVISGISDTALTPEKAAAETVRLVKRINAR
;
A
#
# COMPACT_ATOMS: atom_id res chain seq x y z
N LYS A 1 -25.72 -19.58 -13.76
CA LYS A 1 -24.24 -19.43 -13.88
C LYS A 1 -23.83 -18.07 -14.44
N VAL A 2 -24.32 -17.65 -15.61
CA VAL A 2 -24.01 -16.30 -16.17
C VAL A 2 -24.38 -15.15 -15.21
N LYS A 3 -25.62 -15.11 -14.72
CA LYS A 3 -26.06 -14.10 -13.73
C LYS A 3 -25.24 -14.08 -12.44
N GLU A 4 -24.71 -15.22 -12.01
CA GLU A 4 -23.88 -15.34 -10.80
C GLU A 4 -22.50 -14.72 -11.03
N VAL A 5 -21.92 -14.92 -12.22
CA VAL A 5 -20.62 -14.33 -12.60
C VAL A 5 -20.74 -12.81 -12.73
N VAL A 6 -21.76 -12.33 -13.42
CA VAL A 6 -22.05 -10.89 -13.53
C VAL A 6 -22.35 -10.28 -12.16
N GLY A 7 -23.10 -10.99 -11.31
CA GLY A 7 -23.38 -10.55 -9.94
C GLY A 7 -22.15 -10.48 -9.02
N ARG A 8 -21.01 -11.03 -9.44
CA ARG A 8 -19.70 -10.88 -8.78
C ARG A 8 -18.83 -9.76 -9.38
N GLY A 9 -19.40 -8.94 -10.27
CA GLY A 9 -18.69 -7.82 -10.90
C GLY A 9 -17.81 -8.21 -12.08
N VAL A 10 -17.91 -9.44 -12.59
CA VAL A 10 -17.16 -9.86 -13.77
C VAL A 10 -17.96 -9.52 -15.02
N ASP A 11 -17.45 -8.57 -15.80
CA ASP A 11 -18.02 -8.25 -17.10
C ASP A 11 -17.88 -9.44 -18.07
N LEU A 12 -19.01 -9.84 -18.65
CA LEU A 12 -19.08 -10.88 -19.67
C LEU A 12 -19.69 -10.29 -20.95
N ALA A 13 -19.08 -10.55 -22.09
CA ALA A 13 -19.60 -10.20 -23.40
C ALA A 13 -20.82 -11.06 -23.76
N LEU A 14 -21.99 -10.67 -23.24
CA LEU A 14 -23.26 -11.38 -23.38
C LEU A 14 -24.17 -10.67 -24.37
N GLY A 15 -23.77 -10.63 -25.65
CA GLY A 15 -24.55 -9.99 -26.70
C GLY A 15 -23.70 -9.07 -27.57
N TYR A 16 -24.38 -8.37 -28.48
CA TYR A 16 -23.78 -7.43 -29.41
C TYR A 16 -24.74 -6.27 -29.66
N GLY A 17 -24.23 -5.18 -30.26
CA GLY A 17 -25.02 -4.02 -30.70
C GLY A 17 -25.88 -4.32 -31.93
N ASP A 18 -25.97 -3.38 -32.87
CA ASP A 18 -26.69 -3.61 -34.12
C ASP A 18 -25.96 -4.62 -35.01
N LYS A 19 -24.62 -4.66 -34.91
CA LYS A 19 -23.76 -5.63 -35.60
C LYS A 19 -23.09 -6.59 -34.63
N VAL A 20 -22.84 -7.82 -35.08
CA VAL A 20 -22.20 -8.90 -34.28
C VAL A 20 -20.78 -8.59 -33.80
N TYR A 21 -20.12 -7.58 -34.36
CA TYR A 21 -18.78 -7.12 -33.93
C TYR A 21 -18.84 -5.91 -32.97
N GLU A 22 -20.02 -5.38 -32.70
CA GLU A 22 -20.22 -4.29 -31.74
C GLU A 22 -20.49 -4.89 -30.36
N ILE A 23 -19.85 -4.36 -29.33
CA ILE A 23 -20.14 -4.72 -27.94
C ILE A 23 -21.57 -4.26 -27.62
N GLU A 24 -22.30 -5.06 -26.82
CA GLU A 24 -23.62 -4.66 -26.30
C GLU A 24 -23.54 -3.26 -25.65
N PRO A 25 -24.47 -2.33 -25.96
CA PRO A 25 -24.35 -0.92 -25.58
C PRO A 25 -24.12 -0.65 -24.08
N GLU A 26 -24.81 -1.34 -23.17
CA GLU A 26 -24.64 -1.14 -21.73
C GLU A 26 -23.27 -1.61 -21.26
N LEU A 27 -22.82 -2.79 -21.70
CA LEU A 27 -21.48 -3.29 -21.44
C LEU A 27 -20.41 -2.36 -22.02
N ASN A 28 -20.61 -1.88 -23.24
CA ASN A 28 -19.69 -0.94 -23.87
C ASN A 28 -19.55 0.34 -23.03
N LYS A 29 -20.67 0.88 -22.55
CA LYS A 29 -20.65 2.06 -21.67
C LYS A 29 -19.89 1.79 -20.38
N ARG A 30 -20.20 0.67 -19.69
CA ARG A 30 -19.51 0.31 -18.43
C ARG A 30 -18.00 0.17 -18.61
N ILE A 31 -17.55 -0.49 -19.67
CA ILE A 31 -16.13 -0.62 -19.97
C ILE A 31 -15.49 0.76 -20.15
N HIS A 32 -16.12 1.66 -20.93
CA HIS A 32 -15.57 3.00 -21.14
C HIS A 32 -15.52 3.82 -19.85
N ASP A 33 -16.55 3.74 -19.00
CA ASP A 33 -16.56 4.39 -17.70
C ASP A 33 -15.40 3.89 -16.81
N LEU A 34 -15.13 2.58 -16.79
CA LEU A 34 -14.00 1.99 -16.07
C LEU A 34 -12.64 2.43 -16.62
N TYR A 35 -12.53 2.55 -17.95
CA TYR A 35 -11.31 3.03 -18.60
C TYR A 35 -11.05 4.51 -18.31
N ASP A 36 -12.08 5.34 -18.32
CA ASP A 36 -11.96 6.76 -18.04
C ASP A 36 -11.64 7.03 -16.57
N ASP A 37 -12.27 6.28 -15.66
CA ASP A 37 -11.84 6.30 -14.25
C ASP A 37 -10.39 5.84 -14.09
N ALA A 38 -9.98 4.74 -14.74
CA ALA A 38 -8.60 4.24 -14.64
C ALA A 38 -7.56 5.29 -15.10
N LYS A 39 -7.87 6.08 -16.13
CA LYS A 39 -7.03 7.20 -16.56
C LYS A 39 -6.95 8.27 -15.48
N ILE A 40 -8.07 8.68 -14.89
CA ILE A 40 -8.10 9.67 -13.80
C ILE A 40 -7.29 9.15 -12.60
N SER A 41 -7.52 7.90 -12.21
CA SER A 41 -6.91 7.24 -11.06
C SER A 41 -5.38 7.11 -11.19
N LEU A 42 -4.85 6.91 -12.41
CA LEU A 42 -3.41 6.88 -12.65
C LEU A 42 -2.73 8.22 -12.31
N TRP A 43 -3.42 9.33 -12.58
CA TRP A 43 -2.92 10.69 -12.36
C TRP A 43 -3.31 11.28 -11.01
N ALA A 44 -4.11 10.57 -10.21
CA ALA A 44 -4.49 11.01 -8.88
C ALA A 44 -3.32 10.89 -7.88
N GLU A 45 -3.21 11.90 -7.01
CA GLU A 45 -2.29 11.95 -5.87
C GLU A 45 -3.10 12.08 -4.56
N PHE A 46 -2.45 11.88 -3.41
CA PHE A 46 -3.11 12.16 -2.14
C PHE A 46 -3.46 13.63 -2.01
N THR A 47 -4.71 13.90 -1.62
CA THR A 47 -5.14 15.26 -1.30
C THR A 47 -4.67 15.68 0.09
N PRO A 48 -4.34 16.96 0.32
CA PRO A 48 -4.02 17.46 1.65
C PRO A 48 -5.12 17.18 2.68
N GLU A 49 -6.37 17.20 2.26
CA GLU A 49 -7.54 16.88 3.10
C GLU A 49 -7.48 15.43 3.56
N PHE A 50 -7.21 14.49 2.64
CA PHE A 50 -7.07 13.09 2.97
C PHE A 50 -5.89 12.84 3.91
N VAL A 51 -4.72 13.42 3.65
CA VAL A 51 -3.54 13.24 4.51
C VAL A 51 -3.81 13.67 5.95
N LYS A 52 -4.60 14.74 6.15
CA LYS A 52 -5.03 15.19 7.50
C LYS A 52 -5.91 14.19 8.24
N THR A 53 -6.59 13.28 7.54
CA THR A 53 -7.37 12.19 8.16
C THR A 53 -6.48 11.08 8.73
N ILE A 54 -5.23 10.98 8.26
CA ILE A 54 -4.29 9.96 8.71
C ILE A 54 -3.74 10.35 10.09
N PRO A 55 -3.96 9.53 11.14
CA PRO A 55 -3.54 9.87 12.49
C PRO A 55 -2.01 9.92 12.59
N ASN A 56 -1.47 10.96 13.21
CA ASN A 56 -0.03 11.14 13.42
C ASN A 56 0.81 10.99 12.13
N ALA A 57 0.29 11.46 11.01
CA ALA A 57 0.98 11.42 9.72
C ALA A 57 2.37 12.08 9.82
N LEU A 58 3.35 11.43 9.19
CA LEU A 58 4.65 12.01 8.87
C LEU A 58 4.86 11.84 7.38
N GLU A 59 4.70 12.93 6.65
CA GLU A 59 4.90 12.97 5.21
C GLU A 59 6.39 12.85 4.86
N ILE A 60 6.67 11.98 3.90
CA ILE A 60 8.00 11.73 3.35
C ILE A 60 7.91 11.63 1.83
N THR A 61 9.01 11.92 1.14
CA THR A 61 9.07 11.95 -0.33
C THR A 61 10.13 11.00 -0.89
N THR A 62 9.89 10.53 -2.11
CA THR A 62 10.87 9.82 -2.93
C THR A 62 11.72 10.80 -3.72
N LYS A 63 12.58 10.31 -4.63
CA LYS A 63 13.30 11.16 -5.57
C LYS A 63 12.44 11.65 -6.74
N SER A 64 11.26 11.09 -6.91
CA SER A 64 10.31 11.53 -7.92
C SER A 64 9.83 12.96 -7.61
N GLN A 65 9.93 13.85 -8.60
CA GLN A 65 9.61 15.28 -8.44
C GLN A 65 8.12 15.54 -8.60
N ASP A 66 7.46 14.79 -9.49
CA ASP A 66 6.05 14.94 -9.80
C ASP A 66 5.44 13.62 -10.28
N ARG A 67 4.13 13.64 -10.54
CA ARG A 67 3.38 12.47 -10.96
C ARG A 67 3.80 11.95 -12.34
N GLU A 68 4.25 12.82 -13.24
CA GLU A 68 4.68 12.44 -14.59
C GLU A 68 5.99 11.66 -14.54
N GLU A 69 6.98 12.16 -13.81
CA GLU A 69 8.24 11.46 -13.57
C GLU A 69 7.98 10.13 -12.84
N TYR A 70 7.10 10.10 -11.84
CA TYR A 70 6.77 8.86 -11.12
C TYR A 70 6.23 7.76 -12.04
N VAL A 71 5.40 8.13 -13.02
CA VAL A 71 4.81 7.20 -13.99
C VAL A 71 5.84 6.78 -15.04
N ALA A 72 6.65 7.72 -15.54
CA ALA A 72 7.61 7.50 -16.62
C ALA A 72 8.91 6.81 -16.18
N ASP A 73 9.41 7.12 -14.97
CA ASP A 73 10.61 6.54 -14.38
C ASP A 73 10.31 5.88 -13.03
N PRO A 74 10.02 4.56 -13.02
CA PRO A 74 9.75 3.83 -11.79
C PRO A 74 10.87 3.91 -10.75
N ALA A 75 12.14 4.04 -11.15
CA ALA A 75 13.28 4.05 -10.23
C ALA A 75 13.27 5.28 -9.32
N SER A 76 12.80 6.44 -9.82
CA SER A 76 12.65 7.66 -9.04
C SER A 76 11.75 7.47 -7.79
N GLY A 77 10.69 6.67 -7.92
CA GLY A 77 9.78 6.32 -6.83
C GLY A 77 10.27 5.16 -5.94
N GLU A 78 11.35 4.47 -6.30
CA GLU A 78 11.96 3.41 -5.48
C GLU A 78 12.97 3.95 -4.46
N GLU A 79 13.56 5.12 -4.73
CA GLU A 79 14.58 5.74 -3.89
C GLU A 79 14.03 6.91 -3.07
N LEU A 80 14.52 7.06 -1.84
CA LEU A 80 14.11 8.14 -0.95
C LEU A 80 14.89 9.43 -1.27
N SER A 81 14.25 10.59 -1.06
CA SER A 81 14.96 11.87 -1.08
C SER A 81 15.93 11.98 0.10
N GLU A 82 16.98 12.80 -0.05
CA GLU A 82 17.95 13.04 1.04
C GLU A 82 17.29 13.65 2.29
N ALA A 83 16.32 14.55 2.07
CA ALA A 83 15.52 15.14 3.14
C ALA A 83 14.68 14.10 3.89
N THR A 84 14.10 13.13 3.16
CA THR A 84 13.40 11.99 3.76
C THR A 84 14.35 11.13 4.60
N VAL A 85 15.54 10.82 4.11
CA VAL A 85 16.52 10.04 4.88
C VAL A 85 16.82 10.73 6.20
N ALA A 86 17.14 12.03 6.18
CA ALA A 86 17.39 12.79 7.41
C ALA A 86 16.17 12.81 8.37
N THR A 87 14.95 12.90 7.82
CA THR A 87 13.71 12.85 8.59
C THR A 87 13.49 11.50 9.28
N LEU A 88 13.72 10.40 8.55
CA LEU A 88 13.64 9.05 9.09
C LEU A 88 14.72 8.78 10.14
N GLU A 89 15.92 9.32 9.98
CA GLU A 89 16.97 9.21 10.99
C GLU A 89 16.61 9.95 12.29
N LYS A 90 15.96 11.11 12.20
CA LYS A 90 15.41 11.82 13.36
C LYS A 90 14.31 11.00 14.03
N LEU A 91 13.39 10.43 13.26
CA LEU A 91 12.34 9.54 13.79
C LEU A 91 12.94 8.33 14.52
N ARG A 92 13.88 7.62 13.90
CA ARG A 92 14.61 6.51 14.53
C ARG A 92 15.26 6.94 15.85
N SER A 93 15.91 8.11 15.85
CA SER A 93 16.59 8.62 17.04
C SER A 93 15.60 8.93 18.18
N SER A 94 14.40 9.41 17.86
CA SER A 94 13.34 9.69 18.85
C SER A 94 12.84 8.44 19.59
N TRP A 95 13.08 7.24 19.05
CA TRP A 95 12.74 5.99 19.73
C TRP A 95 13.64 5.67 20.92
N ASN A 96 14.77 6.38 21.09
CA ASN A 96 15.68 6.23 22.24
C ASN A 96 16.06 4.76 22.53
N GLY A 97 16.36 3.99 21.48
CA GLY A 97 16.72 2.57 21.56
C GLY A 97 15.53 1.61 21.73
N LYS A 98 14.31 2.11 21.94
CA LYS A 98 13.07 1.32 22.02
C LYS A 98 12.40 1.25 20.65
N ASN A 99 13.08 0.61 19.70
CA ASN A 99 12.58 0.51 18.32
C ASN A 99 11.25 -0.28 18.29
N PRO A 100 10.22 0.23 17.60
CA PRO A 100 8.95 -0.47 17.46
C PRO A 100 9.12 -1.72 16.60
N ASP A 101 8.34 -2.75 16.91
CA ASP A 101 8.31 -3.99 16.13
C ASP A 101 7.74 -3.77 14.73
N VAL A 102 6.86 -2.78 14.56
CA VAL A 102 6.16 -2.48 13.32
C VAL A 102 6.18 -0.99 12.99
N GLN A 103 6.51 -0.66 11.74
CA GLN A 103 6.30 0.65 11.13
C GLN A 103 5.33 0.52 9.96
N ILE A 104 4.30 1.36 9.94
CA ILE A 104 3.30 1.44 8.87
C ILE A 104 3.67 2.55 7.89
N ILE A 105 3.55 2.26 6.61
CA ILE A 105 3.78 3.18 5.49
C ILE A 105 2.55 3.15 4.61
N LEU A 106 2.02 4.31 4.25
CA LEU A 106 0.91 4.51 3.33
C LEU A 106 1.43 5.25 2.11
N SER A 107 1.26 4.69 0.92
CA SER A 107 1.67 5.33 -0.33
C SER A 107 0.52 5.35 -1.33
N ASP A 108 0.41 6.47 -2.04
CA ASP A 108 -0.49 6.64 -3.17
C ASP A 108 -0.29 5.55 -4.24
N GLY A 109 0.95 5.13 -4.48
CA GLY A 109 1.27 4.13 -5.49
C GLY A 109 0.81 4.57 -6.87
N LEU A 110 0.29 3.63 -7.65
CA LEU A 110 -0.24 3.92 -8.99
C LEU A 110 -1.70 4.40 -8.99
N ASN A 111 -2.38 4.36 -7.85
CA ASN A 111 -3.76 4.80 -7.71
C ASN A 111 -4.02 5.34 -6.30
N ALA A 112 -3.99 6.65 -6.12
CA ALA A 112 -4.26 7.27 -4.83
C ALA A 112 -5.70 7.03 -4.34
N LYS A 113 -6.68 6.96 -5.25
CA LYS A 113 -8.10 6.72 -4.88
C LYS A 113 -8.28 5.39 -4.15
N ALA A 114 -7.45 4.40 -4.48
CA ALA A 114 -7.46 3.12 -3.81
C ALA A 114 -7.27 3.20 -2.29
N LEU A 115 -6.66 4.25 -1.77
CA LEU A 115 -6.56 4.49 -0.33
C LEU A 115 -7.52 5.57 0.15
N MET A 116 -7.83 6.56 -0.70
CA MET A 116 -8.65 7.72 -0.34
C MET A 116 -10.15 7.47 -0.30
N ASP A 117 -10.64 6.46 -1.01
CA ASP A 117 -12.07 6.18 -1.07
C ASP A 117 -12.64 5.85 0.31
N GLU A 118 -13.92 6.19 0.49
CA GLU A 118 -14.65 5.89 1.71
C GLU A 118 -14.64 4.38 1.96
N GLY A 119 -14.37 3.99 3.20
CA GLY A 119 -14.32 2.58 3.56
C GLY A 119 -13.04 1.85 3.13
N HIS A 120 -11.98 2.53 2.64
CA HIS A 120 -10.72 1.89 2.23
C HIS A 120 -9.64 1.87 3.33
N VAL A 121 -8.65 2.79 3.30
CA VAL A 121 -7.46 2.65 4.15
C VAL A 121 -7.74 2.89 5.63
N LEU A 122 -8.72 3.73 5.96
CA LEU A 122 -9.00 4.09 7.36
C LEU A 122 -9.53 2.89 8.17
N PRO A 123 -10.56 2.13 7.70
CA PRO A 123 -10.95 0.89 8.38
C PRO A 123 -9.83 -0.15 8.45
N TYR A 124 -9.00 -0.28 7.40
CA TYR A 124 -7.82 -1.14 7.41
C TYR A 124 -6.86 -0.74 8.54
N LEU A 125 -6.54 0.54 8.65
CA LEU A 125 -5.57 1.06 9.61
C LEU A 125 -6.05 0.89 11.05
N GLU A 126 -7.32 1.18 11.32
CA GLU A 126 -7.93 1.01 12.64
C GLU A 126 -7.90 -0.47 13.07
N ALA A 127 -8.38 -1.37 12.21
CA ALA A 127 -8.38 -2.80 12.48
C ALA A 127 -6.94 -3.34 12.66
N LEU A 128 -6.01 -2.93 11.80
CA LEU A 128 -4.61 -3.35 11.86
C LEU A 128 -3.95 -2.94 13.19
N GLN A 129 -4.11 -1.69 13.60
CA GLN A 129 -3.51 -1.19 14.84
C GLN A 129 -4.06 -1.92 16.07
N LYS A 130 -5.38 -2.16 16.10
CA LYS A 130 -6.04 -2.96 17.14
C LYS A 130 -5.47 -4.38 17.20
N ASP A 131 -5.37 -5.05 16.05
CA ASP A 131 -4.95 -6.45 15.98
C ASP A 131 -3.45 -6.62 16.27
N LEU A 132 -2.59 -5.67 15.84
CA LEU A 132 -1.17 -5.63 16.20
C LEU A 132 -0.97 -5.44 17.70
N LYS A 133 -1.73 -4.53 18.33
CA LYS A 133 -1.70 -4.33 19.78
C LYS A 133 -2.16 -5.59 20.52
N ALA A 134 -3.23 -6.24 20.07
CA ALA A 134 -3.71 -7.50 20.63
C ALA A 134 -2.69 -8.64 20.44
N ALA A 135 -1.85 -8.58 19.41
CA ALA A 135 -0.73 -9.49 19.19
C ALA A 135 0.50 -9.19 20.06
N GLY A 136 0.48 -8.14 20.88
CA GLY A 136 1.62 -7.74 21.71
C GLY A 136 2.76 -7.10 20.92
N LEU A 137 2.53 -6.66 19.68
CA LEU A 137 3.52 -6.00 18.84
C LEU A 137 3.47 -4.48 19.06
N SER A 138 4.62 -3.89 19.33
CA SER A 138 4.76 -2.43 19.43
C SER A 138 4.75 -1.80 18.03
N VAL A 139 3.90 -0.78 17.85
CA VAL A 139 3.74 -0.06 16.58
C VAL A 139 4.29 1.36 16.73
N SER A 140 5.02 1.83 15.73
CA SER A 140 5.46 3.22 15.65
C SER A 140 4.27 4.17 15.75
N GLN A 141 4.40 5.25 16.52
CA GLN A 141 3.32 6.23 16.68
C GLN A 141 3.06 7.03 15.40
N LYS A 142 4.04 7.13 14.50
CA LYS A 142 3.95 7.87 13.25
C LYS A 142 3.52 6.94 12.12
N ASN A 143 2.47 7.31 11.39
CA ASN A 143 2.16 6.69 10.10
C ASN A 143 2.93 7.45 9.03
N LEU A 144 3.81 6.75 8.30
CA LEU A 144 4.57 7.39 7.23
C LEU A 144 3.68 7.51 6.00
N VAL A 145 3.58 8.70 5.43
CA VAL A 145 2.80 8.95 4.22
C VAL A 145 3.78 9.28 3.10
N VAL A 146 3.80 8.48 2.04
CA VAL A 146 4.72 8.61 0.91
C VAL A 146 3.94 9.01 -0.33
N THR A 147 4.22 10.20 -0.85
CA THR A 147 3.79 10.59 -2.20
C THR A 147 4.78 10.04 -3.22
N SER A 148 4.29 9.52 -4.35
CA SER A 148 5.10 8.93 -5.42
C SER A 148 6.00 7.78 -4.94
N GLY A 149 5.45 6.91 -4.09
CA GLY A 149 6.15 5.74 -3.56
C GLY A 149 5.98 4.48 -4.40
N ARG A 150 7.07 3.75 -4.66
CA ARG A 150 7.04 2.35 -5.11
C ARG A 150 7.25 1.43 -3.92
N VAL A 151 6.95 0.15 -4.09
CA VAL A 151 7.13 -0.86 -3.03
C VAL A 151 8.52 -0.81 -2.39
N ARG A 152 9.58 -0.65 -3.20
CA ARG A 152 10.97 -0.56 -2.73
C ARG A 152 11.27 0.66 -1.86
N ALA A 153 10.52 1.76 -1.98
CA ALA A 153 10.66 2.89 -1.06
C ALA A 153 10.36 2.45 0.39
N GLY A 154 9.44 1.50 0.58
CA GLY A 154 9.20 0.88 1.88
C GLY A 154 10.41 0.10 2.39
N TYR A 155 11.14 -0.60 1.50
CA TYR A 155 12.35 -1.33 1.88
C TYR A 155 13.48 -0.37 2.25
N LYS A 156 13.66 0.70 1.47
CA LYS A 156 14.62 1.78 1.78
C LYS A 156 14.30 2.44 3.11
N THR A 157 13.02 2.64 3.41
CA THR A 157 12.56 3.18 4.69
C THR A 157 12.95 2.26 5.85
N GLY A 158 12.72 0.96 5.73
CA GLY A 158 13.15 -0.03 6.72
C GLY A 158 14.67 -0.07 6.92
N ASN A 159 15.45 0.02 5.84
CA ASN A 159 16.92 0.09 5.91
C ASN A 159 17.39 1.28 6.76
N VAL A 160 16.72 2.43 6.70
CA VAL A 160 17.10 3.62 7.49
C VAL A 160 16.65 3.47 8.95
N LEU A 161 15.37 3.11 9.15
CA LEU A 161 14.75 3.06 10.49
C LEU A 161 15.36 1.97 11.38
N TYR A 162 15.65 0.80 10.83
CA TYR A 162 16.15 -0.34 11.60
C TYR A 162 17.66 -0.55 11.53
N ALA A 163 18.39 0.39 10.93
CA ALA A 163 19.86 0.38 10.84
C ALA A 163 20.59 0.24 12.18
N LYS A 164 19.94 0.63 13.30
CA LYS A 164 20.49 0.53 14.66
C LYS A 164 19.61 -0.33 15.59
N GLY A 165 18.81 -1.21 15.00
CA GLY A 165 17.99 -2.18 15.73
C GLY A 165 18.79 -3.32 16.35
N ASP A 166 18.19 -4.01 17.31
CA ASP A 166 18.71 -5.29 17.79
C ASP A 166 18.71 -6.29 16.62
N ALA A 167 19.91 -6.68 16.18
CA ALA A 167 20.14 -7.54 15.02
C ALA A 167 19.37 -8.86 15.07
N GLY A 168 19.07 -9.40 16.26
CA GLY A 168 18.34 -10.66 16.43
C GLY A 168 16.81 -10.51 16.41
N LYS A 169 16.30 -9.30 16.60
CA LYS A 169 14.87 -9.02 16.73
C LYS A 169 14.21 -8.78 15.38
N ALA A 170 13.00 -9.29 15.19
CA ALA A 170 12.18 -8.98 14.01
C ALA A 170 11.83 -7.48 13.97
N ALA A 171 11.85 -6.91 12.77
CA ALA A 171 11.48 -5.52 12.53
C ALA A 171 10.63 -5.46 11.25
N THR A 172 9.40 -4.98 11.39
CA THR A 172 8.35 -5.14 10.38
C THR A 172 8.07 -3.82 9.69
N ILE A 173 8.13 -3.81 8.36
CA ILE A 173 7.51 -2.77 7.52
C ILE A 173 6.21 -3.33 6.96
N ILE A 174 5.11 -2.63 7.22
CA ILE A 174 3.81 -2.84 6.56
C ILE A 174 3.61 -1.66 5.61
N HIS A 175 3.74 -1.90 4.32
CA HIS A 175 3.60 -0.89 3.28
C HIS A 175 2.29 -1.07 2.52
N VAL A 176 1.33 -0.19 2.81
CA VAL A 176 0.03 -0.10 2.13
C VAL A 176 0.20 0.81 0.92
N ILE A 177 -0.16 0.32 -0.27
CA ILE A 177 0.12 1.03 -1.53
C ILE A 177 -0.99 0.81 -2.55
N GLY A 178 -1.39 1.88 -3.24
CA GLY A 178 -2.39 1.82 -4.32
C GLY A 178 -1.89 0.99 -5.51
N GLU A 179 -2.69 0.03 -5.95
CA GLU A 179 -2.35 -0.83 -7.10
C GLU A 179 -2.46 -0.06 -8.42
N ARG A 180 -1.99 -0.68 -9.50
CA ARG A 180 -2.25 -0.16 -10.84
C ARG A 180 -3.76 -0.12 -11.10
N PRO A 181 -4.34 0.99 -11.58
CA PRO A 181 -5.74 1.03 -11.95
C PRO A 181 -6.00 0.08 -13.13
N GLY A 182 -7.20 -0.51 -13.17
CA GLY A 182 -7.62 -1.43 -14.24
C GLY A 182 -8.47 -2.61 -13.77
N SER A 183 -8.55 -2.88 -12.47
CA SER A 183 -9.46 -3.89 -11.91
C SER A 183 -10.90 -3.40 -11.79
N GLY A 184 -11.14 -2.08 -11.84
CA GLY A 184 -12.46 -1.47 -11.59
C GLY A 184 -12.85 -1.37 -10.11
N HIS A 185 -11.97 -1.79 -9.20
CA HIS A 185 -12.26 -1.89 -7.77
C HIS A 185 -11.47 -0.92 -6.88
N HIS A 186 -10.66 -0.02 -7.48
CA HIS A 186 -9.73 0.83 -6.73
C HIS A 186 -8.94 0.06 -5.66
N ASN A 187 -8.28 -1.02 -6.07
CA ASN A 187 -7.60 -1.90 -5.13
C ASN A 187 -6.30 -1.28 -4.59
N PHE A 188 -6.05 -1.53 -3.32
CA PHE A 188 -4.73 -1.38 -2.72
C PHE A 188 -4.15 -2.74 -2.30
N SER A 189 -2.83 -2.74 -2.12
CA SER A 189 -2.05 -3.89 -1.68
C SER A 189 -1.31 -3.57 -0.38
N VAL A 190 -0.97 -4.60 0.37
CA VAL A 190 -0.15 -4.52 1.58
C VAL A 190 1.07 -5.42 1.40
N TYR A 191 2.26 -4.81 1.36
CA TYR A 191 3.53 -5.50 1.37
C TYR A 191 4.08 -5.60 2.79
N ILE A 192 4.43 -6.81 3.21
CA ILE A 192 4.81 -7.16 4.58
C ILE A 192 6.25 -7.69 4.55
N ALA A 193 7.18 -6.84 4.99
CA ALA A 193 8.58 -7.20 5.17
C ALA A 193 8.87 -7.32 6.67
N SER A 194 9.07 -8.53 7.17
CA SER A 194 9.32 -8.79 8.60
C SER A 194 10.59 -9.58 8.91
N PRO A 195 11.75 -9.25 8.32
CA PRO A 195 12.99 -9.94 8.66
C PRO A 195 13.55 -9.46 10.01
N LYS A 196 14.60 -10.13 10.49
CA LYS A 196 15.41 -9.63 11.61
C LYS A 196 16.09 -8.31 11.25
N ALA A 197 16.35 -7.43 12.24
CA ALA A 197 16.99 -6.14 12.03
C ALA A 197 18.33 -6.23 11.29
N LYS A 198 19.06 -7.34 11.45
CA LYS A 198 20.30 -7.60 10.70
C LYS A 198 20.13 -7.53 9.18
N VAL A 199 19.00 -7.98 8.64
CA VAL A 199 18.74 -7.98 7.19
C VAL A 199 18.53 -6.55 6.67
N TRP A 200 17.86 -5.71 7.47
CA TRP A 200 17.73 -4.28 7.20
C TRP A 200 19.08 -3.56 7.25
N GLN A 201 19.92 -3.88 8.23
CA GLN A 201 21.28 -3.34 8.37
C GLN A 201 22.16 -3.70 7.18
N ASP A 202 22.04 -4.94 6.69
CA ASP A 202 22.75 -5.42 5.52
C ASP A 202 22.14 -4.92 4.20
N LYS A 203 21.00 -4.21 4.26
CA LYS A 203 20.23 -3.71 3.11
C LYS A 203 19.85 -4.82 2.12
N LYS A 204 19.49 -6.00 2.64
CA LYS A 204 19.18 -7.21 1.86
C LYS A 204 17.68 -7.53 1.73
N VAL A 205 16.82 -6.58 2.08
CA VAL A 205 15.37 -6.76 1.90
C VAL A 205 14.99 -6.49 0.44
N ASP A 206 14.44 -7.50 -0.22
CA ASP A 206 13.81 -7.39 -1.54
C ASP A 206 12.59 -8.33 -1.60
N HIS A 207 11.92 -8.40 -2.74
CA HIS A 207 10.62 -9.08 -2.91
C HIS A 207 10.61 -10.57 -2.57
N ASP A 208 11.73 -11.27 -2.65
CA ASP A 208 11.83 -12.72 -2.41
C ASP A 208 11.46 -13.12 -0.96
N ILE A 209 11.74 -12.23 -0.01
CA ILE A 209 11.42 -12.44 1.41
C ILE A 209 10.14 -11.73 1.88
N VAL A 210 9.50 -10.95 1.00
CA VAL A 210 8.31 -10.16 1.32
C VAL A 210 7.04 -10.98 1.05
N ARG A 211 5.97 -10.68 1.79
CA ARG A 211 4.63 -11.22 1.54
C ARG A 211 3.72 -10.09 1.09
N VAL A 212 2.71 -10.43 0.29
CA VAL A 212 1.74 -9.46 -0.21
C VAL A 212 0.32 -9.96 0.04
N ILE A 213 -0.56 -9.05 0.43
CA ILE A 213 -2.01 -9.19 0.34
C ILE A 213 -2.46 -8.16 -0.70
N SER A 214 -3.13 -8.61 -1.75
CA SER A 214 -3.56 -7.77 -2.87
C SER A 214 -5.07 -7.80 -3.05
N GLY A 215 -5.60 -6.87 -3.85
CA GLY A 215 -7.02 -6.81 -4.18
C GLY A 215 -7.89 -6.36 -3.00
N ILE A 216 -7.38 -5.43 -2.19
CA ILE A 216 -8.08 -4.91 -1.02
C ILE A 216 -8.90 -3.69 -1.44
N SER A 217 -10.21 -3.74 -1.18
CA SER A 217 -11.18 -2.67 -1.45
C SER A 217 -12.51 -3.00 -0.78
N ASP A 218 -13.46 -2.06 -0.84
CA ASP A 218 -14.85 -2.26 -0.40
C ASP A 218 -15.63 -3.32 -1.22
N THR A 219 -15.17 -3.61 -2.45
CA THR A 219 -15.83 -4.50 -3.41
C THR A 219 -15.15 -5.86 -3.59
N ALA A 220 -13.96 -6.07 -3.01
CA ALA A 220 -13.19 -7.31 -3.10
C ALA A 220 -12.81 -7.88 -1.71
N LEU A 221 -11.52 -7.93 -1.37
CA LEU A 221 -11.10 -8.29 -0.01
C LEU A 221 -11.30 -7.08 0.90
N THR A 222 -12.29 -7.13 1.78
CA THR A 222 -12.61 -6.01 2.66
C THR A 222 -11.42 -5.62 3.55
N PRO A 223 -11.16 -4.31 3.78
CA PRO A 223 -10.10 -3.78 4.62
C PRO A 223 -9.88 -4.48 5.96
N GLU A 224 -10.94 -4.75 6.73
CA GLU A 224 -10.83 -5.37 8.05
C GLU A 224 -10.36 -6.81 7.97
N LYS A 225 -10.79 -7.55 6.95
CA LYS A 225 -10.31 -8.93 6.69
C LYS A 225 -8.85 -8.92 6.26
N ALA A 226 -8.47 -7.95 5.43
CA ALA A 226 -7.07 -7.77 5.04
C ALA A 226 -6.18 -7.44 6.26
N ALA A 227 -6.64 -6.58 7.17
CA ALA A 227 -5.91 -6.25 8.39
C ALA A 227 -5.67 -7.48 9.29
N ALA A 228 -6.70 -8.31 9.50
CA ALA A 228 -6.58 -9.55 10.26
C ALA A 228 -5.58 -10.53 9.60
N GLU A 229 -5.61 -10.64 8.27
CA GLU A 229 -4.67 -11.48 7.51
C GLU A 229 -3.24 -10.92 7.56
N THR A 230 -3.05 -9.60 7.54
CA THR A 230 -1.74 -8.95 7.72
C THR A 230 -1.12 -9.38 9.04
N VAL A 231 -1.85 -9.29 10.16
CA VAL A 231 -1.32 -9.68 11.47
C VAL A 231 -1.04 -11.18 11.54
N ARG A 232 -1.89 -12.02 10.92
CA ARG A 232 -1.66 -13.46 10.80
C ARG A 232 -0.34 -13.76 10.09
N LEU A 233 -0.05 -13.07 8.98
CA LEU A 233 1.18 -13.23 8.23
C LEU A 233 2.40 -12.74 9.03
N VAL A 234 2.31 -11.59 9.69
CA VAL A 234 3.40 -11.07 10.55
C VAL A 234 3.76 -12.10 11.64
N LYS A 235 2.77 -12.65 12.35
CA LYS A 235 3.01 -13.70 13.36
C LYS A 235 3.67 -14.94 12.76
N ARG A 236 3.22 -15.38 11.59
CA ARG A 236 3.78 -16.55 10.90
C ARG A 236 5.23 -16.33 10.46
N ILE A 237 5.56 -15.12 10.01
CA ILE A 237 6.93 -14.77 9.59
C ILE A 237 7.83 -14.71 10.82
N ASN A 238 7.40 -14.05 11.90
CA ASN A 238 8.20 -13.84 13.11
C ASN A 238 8.42 -15.12 13.94
N ALA A 239 7.60 -16.16 13.71
CA ALA A 239 7.77 -17.46 14.35
C ALA A 239 8.85 -18.35 13.69
N ARG A 240 9.45 -17.91 12.58
CA ARG A 240 10.53 -18.61 11.87
C ARG A 240 11.91 -18.14 12.32
#